data_AF-A0A3M1K625-F1
#
_entry.id   AF-A0A3M1K625-F1
#
_cell.length_a   1.000
_cell.length_b   1.000
_cell.length_c   1.000
_cell.angle_alpha   90.00
_cell.angle_beta   90.00
_cell.angle_gamma   90.00
#
_symmetry.space_group_name_H-M   'P 1'
#
loop_
_entity.id
_entity.type
_entity.pdbx_description
1 polymer ?
#
loop_
_entity_poly.entity_id
_entity_poly.type
_entity_poly.pdbx_seq_one_letter_code
_entity_poly.pdbx_strand_id
1 'polypeptide(L)'
;TWRRLTAELANLEASLRPLAARFAEDPELQAFVEQGNEAALQQAAEAAERAADQIAAKEQEIGAIQEKLQTAGMDGALGAARARAAEALAAIGDVYDDQLERAVATNLCNVLREQFRSEQEPELLKRARVWFETFTRGVWSLDIDEQGVLGGRLPGEQRLRPLDELSTGTRMQLLLAINLAWIEAREDQGPKLPLFLDEALTVADESRFQEIARALEQVAENGRQVIYLCARQQDAETWRHLTGHAVTVIDLGKLRRLDTPELPPLPDTTASVRQIPRPDPAKLDAWAKAIGVPPIRRWSEPEAIHLFHLLADTDAHVELLWQMLNDLGIDTLGQAESFYGKERLAPDVQELLERRGRIVRAWLNAARVGHGRPVDPAALRAAEIFSPTYIEEACAILQENEGDGTLLLAATRGETAERHFERMRHRDEIAERLEDWLAANEHLPGIGEQLLSVEERLQATIRDTPADIPPEKVRRVVALLERAIQPGQ
;
A
#
# COMPACT_ATOMS: atom_id res chain seq x y z
N THR A 1 -27.06 -97.36 -35.58
CA THR A 1 -27.99 -96.21 -35.72
C THR A 1 -28.10 -95.42 -34.43
N TRP A 2 -28.44 -96.02 -33.28
CA TRP A 2 -28.57 -95.29 -32.00
C TRP A 2 -27.27 -94.71 -31.41
N ARG A 3 -26.13 -95.44 -31.47
CA ARG A 3 -24.81 -94.96 -30.97
C ARG A 3 -24.24 -93.76 -31.73
N ARG A 4 -24.61 -93.58 -33.01
CA ARG A 4 -24.15 -92.45 -33.83
C ARG A 4 -24.94 -91.19 -33.51
N LEU A 5 -26.26 -91.32 -33.39
CA LEU A 5 -27.15 -90.23 -33.00
C LEU A 5 -26.87 -89.74 -31.57
N THR A 6 -26.54 -90.63 -30.63
CA THR A 6 -26.14 -90.23 -29.26
C THR A 6 -24.79 -89.52 -29.21
N ALA A 7 -23.83 -89.89 -30.06
CA ALA A 7 -22.57 -89.17 -30.18
C ALA A 7 -22.75 -87.79 -30.82
N GLU A 8 -23.59 -87.67 -31.86
CA GLU A 8 -23.91 -86.38 -32.50
C GLU A 8 -24.67 -85.45 -31.53
N LEU A 9 -25.60 -85.97 -30.75
CA LEU A 9 -26.36 -85.20 -29.76
C LEU A 9 -25.46 -84.73 -28.60
N ALA A 10 -24.57 -85.58 -28.10
CA ALA A 10 -23.58 -85.19 -27.09
C ALA A 10 -22.60 -84.11 -27.59
N ASN A 11 -22.24 -84.13 -28.88
CA ASN A 11 -21.34 -83.14 -29.47
C ASN A 11 -22.04 -81.78 -29.69
N LEU A 12 -23.32 -81.81 -30.08
CA LEU A 12 -24.17 -80.62 -30.15
C LEU A 12 -24.40 -80.00 -28.76
N GLU A 13 -24.71 -80.81 -27.75
CA GLU A 13 -24.86 -80.34 -26.36
C GLU A 13 -23.55 -79.75 -25.80
N ALA A 14 -22.40 -80.37 -26.11
CA ALA A 14 -21.09 -79.84 -25.73
C ALA A 14 -20.76 -78.51 -26.40
N SER A 15 -21.22 -78.30 -27.65
CA SER A 15 -21.02 -77.05 -28.39
C SER A 15 -21.97 -75.94 -27.95
N LEU A 16 -23.18 -76.28 -27.51
CA LEU A 16 -24.17 -75.32 -27.02
C LEU A 16 -23.87 -74.83 -25.60
N ARG A 17 -23.24 -75.65 -24.74
CA ARG A 17 -22.92 -75.29 -23.35
C ARG A 17 -22.14 -73.98 -23.17
N PRO A 18 -21.02 -73.72 -23.89
CA PRO A 18 -20.28 -72.47 -23.77
C PRO A 18 -21.02 -71.27 -24.39
N LEU A 19 -21.89 -71.49 -25.37
CA LEU A 19 -22.72 -70.44 -25.97
C LEU A 19 -23.86 -70.05 -25.01
N ALA A 20 -24.55 -71.02 -24.41
CA ALA A 20 -25.60 -70.80 -23.42
C ALA A 20 -25.08 -70.03 -22.19
N ALA A 21 -23.84 -70.29 -21.76
CA ALA A 21 -23.21 -69.55 -20.67
C ALA A 21 -23.00 -68.05 -21.00
N ARG A 22 -22.78 -67.69 -22.27
CA ARG A 22 -22.64 -66.29 -22.71
C ARG A 22 -23.99 -65.58 -22.87
N PHE A 23 -25.05 -66.31 -23.17
CA PHE A 23 -26.42 -65.76 -23.21
C PHE A 23 -27.06 -65.64 -21.82
N ALA A 24 -26.54 -66.34 -20.81
CA ALA A 24 -27.04 -66.25 -19.43
C ALA A 24 -26.87 -64.84 -18.80
N GLU A 25 -26.03 -63.99 -19.39
CA GLU A 25 -25.85 -62.59 -18.99
C GLU A 25 -26.87 -61.64 -19.64
N ASP A 26 -27.67 -62.12 -20.61
CA ASP A 26 -28.73 -61.36 -21.29
C ASP A 26 -30.07 -62.14 -21.31
N PRO A 27 -30.99 -61.86 -20.36
CA PRO A 27 -32.24 -62.61 -20.21
C PRO A 27 -33.16 -62.58 -21.44
N GLU A 28 -33.10 -61.53 -22.27
CA GLU A 28 -33.97 -61.40 -23.44
C GLU A 28 -33.49 -62.28 -24.60
N LEU A 29 -32.17 -62.30 -24.86
CA LEU A 29 -31.58 -63.18 -25.86
C LEU A 29 -31.75 -64.66 -25.48
N GLN A 30 -31.62 -64.99 -24.20
CA GLN A 30 -31.87 -66.34 -23.71
C GLN A 30 -33.32 -66.78 -23.97
N ALA A 31 -34.29 -65.90 -23.72
CA ALA A 31 -35.70 -66.18 -23.99
C ALA A 31 -35.98 -66.39 -25.50
N PHE A 32 -35.32 -65.65 -26.39
CA PHE A 32 -35.46 -65.84 -27.84
C PHE A 32 -34.88 -67.15 -28.34
N VAL A 33 -33.76 -67.61 -27.76
CA VAL A 33 -33.16 -68.93 -28.05
C VAL A 33 -34.08 -70.06 -27.57
N GLU A 34 -34.61 -69.97 -26.35
CA GLU A 34 -35.52 -70.99 -25.78
C GLU A 34 -36.84 -71.12 -26.55
N GLN A 35 -37.32 -70.02 -27.15
CA GLN A 35 -38.53 -69.98 -27.96
C GLN A 35 -38.30 -70.34 -29.44
N GLY A 36 -37.05 -70.54 -29.87
CA GLY A 36 -36.71 -70.86 -31.26
C GLY A 36 -37.00 -69.72 -32.25
N ASN A 37 -37.00 -68.47 -31.79
CA ASN A 37 -37.36 -67.32 -32.63
C ASN A 37 -36.14 -66.81 -33.42
N GLU A 38 -35.81 -67.52 -34.50
CA GLU A 38 -34.66 -67.24 -35.36
C GLU A 38 -34.67 -65.82 -35.94
N ALA A 39 -35.85 -65.30 -36.30
CA ALA A 39 -35.99 -63.93 -36.82
C ALA A 39 -35.60 -62.86 -35.79
N ALA A 40 -35.96 -63.04 -34.52
CA ALA A 40 -35.60 -62.12 -33.45
C ALA A 40 -34.10 -62.15 -33.14
N LEU A 41 -33.46 -63.33 -33.20
CA LEU A 41 -32.02 -63.49 -33.01
C LEU A 41 -31.22 -62.87 -34.15
N GLN A 42 -31.68 -63.03 -35.40
CA GLN A 42 -31.08 -62.39 -36.57
C GLN A 42 -31.14 -60.86 -36.45
N GLN A 43 -32.30 -60.32 -36.06
CA GLN A 43 -32.50 -58.89 -35.88
C GLN A 43 -31.62 -58.32 -34.75
N ALA A 44 -31.44 -59.07 -33.66
CA ALA A 44 -30.56 -58.69 -32.56
C ALA A 44 -29.08 -58.69 -32.99
N ALA A 45 -28.65 -59.67 -33.79
CA ALA A 45 -27.30 -59.71 -34.34
C ALA A 45 -27.03 -58.53 -35.28
N GLU A 46 -27.96 -58.22 -36.19
CA GLU A 46 -27.86 -57.06 -37.09
C GLU A 46 -27.91 -55.72 -36.33
N ALA A 47 -28.60 -55.65 -35.19
CA ALA A 47 -28.59 -54.48 -34.32
C ALA A 47 -27.25 -54.34 -33.58
N ALA A 48 -26.68 -55.45 -33.11
CA ALA A 48 -25.38 -55.46 -32.44
C ALA A 48 -24.23 -55.10 -33.39
N GLU A 49 -24.26 -55.60 -34.63
CA GLU A 49 -23.26 -55.26 -35.65
C GLU A 49 -23.32 -53.77 -36.01
N ARG A 50 -24.52 -53.22 -36.22
CA ARG A 50 -24.70 -51.78 -36.42
C ARG A 50 -24.24 -50.95 -35.22
N ALA A 51 -24.46 -51.42 -34.00
CA ALA A 51 -23.98 -50.76 -32.80
C ALA A 51 -22.45 -50.79 -32.71
N ALA A 52 -21.82 -51.93 -33.06
CA ALA A 52 -20.36 -52.06 -33.08
C ALA A 52 -19.72 -51.13 -34.13
N ASP A 53 -20.29 -51.04 -35.33
CA ASP A 53 -19.84 -50.11 -36.37
C ASP A 53 -19.97 -48.65 -35.94
N GLN A 54 -21.06 -48.30 -35.25
CA GLN A 54 -21.25 -46.96 -34.69
C GLN A 54 -20.23 -46.66 -33.58
N ILE A 55 -19.91 -47.63 -32.72
CA ILE A 55 -18.89 -47.50 -31.68
C ILE A 55 -17.51 -47.27 -32.33
N ALA A 56 -17.13 -48.09 -33.31
CA ALA A 56 -15.84 -47.95 -33.99
C ALA A 56 -15.69 -46.59 -34.71
N ALA A 57 -16.76 -46.12 -35.36
CA ALA A 57 -16.77 -44.79 -35.97
C ALA A 57 -16.62 -43.66 -34.93
N LYS A 58 -17.26 -43.80 -33.77
CA LYS A 58 -17.15 -42.84 -32.66
C LYS A 58 -15.76 -42.84 -32.03
N GLU A 59 -15.13 -44.00 -31.88
CA GLU A 59 -13.74 -44.10 -31.39
C GLU A 59 -12.74 -43.40 -32.32
N GLN A 60 -12.91 -43.55 -33.65
CA GLN A 60 -12.08 -42.85 -34.63
C GLN A 60 -12.28 -41.33 -34.60
N GLU A 61 -13.54 -40.87 -34.45
CA GLU A 61 -13.88 -39.46 -34.31
C GLU A 61 -13.28 -38.87 -33.02
N ILE A 62 -13.33 -39.60 -31.91
CA ILE A 62 -12.72 -39.23 -30.63
C ILE A 62 -11.20 -39.09 -30.78
N GLY A 63 -10.53 -40.05 -31.41
CA GLY A 63 -9.08 -39.99 -31.64
C GLY A 63 -8.66 -38.77 -32.47
N ALA A 64 -9.39 -38.47 -33.54
CA ALA A 64 -9.13 -37.30 -34.38
C ALA A 64 -9.40 -35.97 -33.64
N ILE A 65 -10.39 -35.92 -32.76
CA ILE A 65 -10.67 -34.75 -31.92
C ILE A 65 -9.57 -34.58 -30.85
N GLN A 66 -9.11 -35.66 -30.23
CA GLN A 66 -8.02 -35.64 -29.25
C GLN A 66 -6.70 -35.16 -29.88
N GLU A 67 -6.36 -35.61 -31.08
CA GLU A 67 -5.18 -35.17 -31.82
C GLU A 67 -5.27 -33.68 -32.20
N LYS A 68 -6.44 -33.21 -32.65
CA LYS A 68 -6.70 -31.78 -32.89
C LYS A 68 -6.60 -30.95 -31.61
N LEU A 69 -7.10 -31.45 -30.49
CA LEU A 69 -7.04 -30.78 -29.18
C LEU A 69 -5.60 -30.69 -28.67
N GLN A 70 -4.82 -31.75 -28.84
CA GLN A 70 -3.40 -31.78 -28.46
C GLN A 70 -2.59 -30.81 -29.33
N THR A 71 -2.83 -30.80 -30.64
CA THR A 71 -2.18 -29.88 -31.58
C THR A 71 -2.55 -28.42 -31.28
N ALA A 72 -3.82 -28.11 -31.04
CA ALA A 72 -4.28 -26.78 -30.62
C ALA A 72 -3.78 -26.36 -29.23
N GLY A 73 -3.44 -27.33 -28.36
CA GLY A 73 -2.85 -27.11 -27.05
C GLY A 73 -1.34 -26.80 -27.09
N MET A 74 -0.62 -27.19 -28.15
CA MET A 74 0.83 -26.98 -28.27
C MET A 74 1.25 -25.58 -28.77
N ASP A 75 0.35 -24.82 -29.39
CA ASP A 75 0.68 -23.51 -29.99
C ASP A 75 0.89 -22.37 -28.97
N GLY A 76 0.85 -22.64 -27.65
CA GLY A 76 1.09 -21.63 -26.60
C GLY A 76 0.02 -20.54 -26.50
N ALA A 77 -0.82 -20.36 -27.53
CA ALA A 77 -1.87 -19.36 -27.60
C ALA A 77 -2.95 -19.57 -26.52
N LEU A 78 -3.34 -20.82 -26.25
CA LEU A 78 -4.28 -21.14 -25.17
C LEU A 78 -3.66 -20.93 -23.79
N GLY A 79 -2.38 -21.27 -23.62
CA GLY A 79 -1.63 -21.01 -22.37
C GLY A 79 -1.50 -19.52 -22.10
N ALA A 80 -1.12 -18.73 -23.11
CA ALA A 80 -1.01 -17.28 -23.04
C ALA A 80 -2.39 -16.60 -22.89
N ALA A 81 -3.46 -17.15 -23.45
CA ALA A 81 -4.82 -16.66 -23.23
C ALA A 81 -5.32 -16.97 -21.81
N ARG A 82 -5.01 -18.16 -21.28
CA ARG A 82 -5.32 -18.51 -19.88
C ARG A 82 -4.52 -17.68 -18.88
N ALA A 83 -3.23 -17.43 -19.14
CA ALA A 83 -2.40 -16.56 -18.32
C ALA A 83 -2.94 -15.12 -18.32
N ARG A 84 -3.25 -14.56 -19.50
CA ARG A 84 -3.88 -13.23 -19.60
C ARG A 84 -5.26 -13.17 -18.94
N ALA A 85 -6.05 -14.23 -19.03
CA ALA A 85 -7.35 -14.31 -18.36
C ALA A 85 -7.18 -14.39 -16.83
N ALA A 86 -6.18 -15.12 -16.33
CA ALA A 86 -5.87 -15.19 -14.91
C ALA A 86 -5.34 -13.85 -14.38
N GLU A 87 -4.44 -13.18 -15.10
CA GLU A 87 -3.96 -11.82 -14.77
C GLU A 87 -5.10 -10.79 -14.77
N ALA A 88 -5.99 -10.84 -15.77
CA ALA A 88 -7.15 -9.96 -15.84
C ALA A 88 -8.16 -10.23 -14.70
N LEU A 89 -8.38 -11.50 -14.35
CA LEU A 89 -9.24 -11.87 -13.22
C LEU A 89 -8.63 -11.45 -11.88
N ALA A 90 -7.32 -11.58 -11.71
CA ALA A 90 -6.61 -11.10 -10.52
C ALA A 90 -6.72 -9.57 -10.40
N ALA A 91 -6.47 -8.83 -11.49
CA ALA A 91 -6.62 -7.37 -11.52
C ALA A 91 -8.06 -6.92 -11.24
N ILE A 92 -9.07 -7.67 -11.70
CA ILE A 92 -10.48 -7.43 -11.37
C ILE A 92 -10.73 -7.70 -9.88
N GLY A 93 -10.15 -8.76 -9.32
CA GLY A 93 -10.21 -9.06 -7.89
C GLY A 93 -9.63 -7.93 -7.03
N ASP A 94 -8.43 -7.46 -7.36
CA ASP A 94 -7.76 -6.37 -6.64
C ASP A 94 -8.58 -5.07 -6.69
N VAL A 95 -9.14 -4.73 -7.86
CA VAL A 95 -10.00 -3.55 -8.02
C VAL A 95 -11.34 -3.76 -7.30
N TYR A 96 -11.92 -4.95 -7.34
CA TYR A 96 -13.18 -5.27 -6.66
C TYR A 96 -13.02 -5.16 -5.14
N ASP A 97 -11.94 -5.70 -4.59
CA ASP A 97 -11.66 -5.63 -3.15
C ASP A 97 -11.39 -4.19 -2.71
N ASP A 98 -10.61 -3.40 -3.47
CA ASP A 98 -10.41 -1.98 -3.21
C ASP A 98 -11.72 -1.17 -3.27
N GLN A 99 -12.59 -1.47 -4.24
CA GLN A 99 -13.89 -0.79 -4.39
C GLN A 99 -14.89 -1.21 -3.30
N LEU A 100 -14.94 -2.49 -2.94
CA LEU A 100 -15.80 -3.01 -1.89
C LEU A 100 -15.38 -2.42 -0.54
N GLU A 101 -14.08 -2.37 -0.27
CA GLU A 101 -13.53 -1.78 0.95
C GLU A 101 -13.80 -0.27 1.02
N ARG A 102 -13.62 0.47 -0.08
CA ARG A 102 -14.03 1.88 -0.18
C ARG A 102 -15.52 2.06 0.08
N ALA A 103 -16.37 1.21 -0.49
CA ALA A 103 -17.81 1.29 -0.32
C ALA A 103 -18.22 1.02 1.12
N VAL A 104 -17.64 0.00 1.77
CA VAL A 104 -17.87 -0.32 3.18
C VAL A 104 -17.37 0.81 4.07
N ALA A 105 -16.14 1.29 3.88
CA ALA A 105 -15.58 2.39 4.65
C ALA A 105 -16.43 3.66 4.52
N THR A 106 -16.84 4.02 3.29
CA THR A 106 -17.67 5.20 3.04
C THR A 106 -19.04 5.07 3.71
N ASN A 107 -19.67 3.90 3.61
CA ASN A 107 -20.98 3.66 4.21
C ASN A 107 -20.92 3.69 5.73
N LEU A 108 -19.91 3.04 6.32
CA LEU A 108 -19.69 3.05 7.76
C LEU A 108 -19.39 4.48 8.26
N CYS A 109 -18.61 5.26 7.51
CA CYS A 109 -18.36 6.66 7.82
C CYS A 109 -19.62 7.53 7.72
N ASN A 110 -20.52 7.24 6.77
CA ASN A 110 -21.80 7.95 6.67
C ASN A 110 -22.75 7.59 7.82
N VAL A 111 -22.80 6.30 8.21
CA VAL A 111 -23.54 5.86 9.40
C VAL A 111 -22.98 6.53 10.66
N LEU A 112 -21.65 6.64 10.76
CA LEU A 112 -20.99 7.39 11.83
C LEU A 112 -21.40 8.87 11.78
N ARG A 113 -21.35 9.54 10.62
CA ARG A 113 -21.78 10.95 10.45
C ARG A 113 -23.22 11.19 10.91
N GLU A 114 -24.12 10.25 10.66
CA GLU A 114 -25.51 10.32 11.13
C GLU A 114 -25.63 10.09 12.65
N GLN A 115 -24.82 9.21 13.23
CA GLN A 115 -24.76 8.94 14.68
C GLN A 115 -24.03 10.04 15.48
N PHE A 116 -23.18 10.85 14.83
CA PHE A 116 -22.42 11.95 15.45
C PHE A 116 -23.26 13.21 15.75
N ARG A 117 -24.54 13.30 15.35
CA ARG A 117 -25.41 14.48 15.53
C ARG A 117 -26.04 14.67 16.93
N SER A 118 -25.45 14.15 18.01
CA SER A 118 -26.04 14.26 19.37
C SER A 118 -25.09 14.88 20.41
N GLU A 119 -25.67 15.39 21.50
CA GLU A 119 -25.11 16.29 22.54
C GLU A 119 -23.81 15.84 23.26
N GLN A 120 -23.27 14.63 22.98
CA GLN A 120 -22.01 14.12 23.57
C GLN A 120 -20.74 14.39 22.72
N GLU A 121 -20.91 15.23 21.69
CA GLU A 121 -20.03 15.49 20.55
C GLU A 121 -18.54 15.79 20.87
N PRO A 122 -18.17 16.67 21.82
CA PRO A 122 -16.77 17.11 21.95
C PRO A 122 -15.85 16.07 22.58
N GLU A 123 -16.36 15.29 23.54
CA GLU A 123 -15.52 14.35 24.31
C GLU A 123 -15.25 13.07 23.53
N LEU A 124 -16.23 12.60 22.73
CA LEU A 124 -16.04 11.45 21.86
C LEU A 124 -14.97 11.73 20.78
N LEU A 125 -15.05 12.91 20.15
CA LEU A 125 -14.07 13.34 19.14
C LEU A 125 -12.67 13.51 19.72
N LYS A 126 -12.55 14.09 20.92
CA LYS A 126 -11.26 14.18 21.62
C LYS A 126 -10.66 12.80 21.87
N ARG A 127 -11.44 11.85 22.35
CA ARG A 127 -10.97 10.47 22.60
C ARG A 127 -10.58 9.76 21.31
N ALA A 128 -11.39 9.89 20.26
CA ALA A 128 -11.10 9.31 18.95
C ALA A 128 -9.83 9.91 18.35
N ARG A 129 -9.61 11.22 18.50
CA ARG A 129 -8.38 11.91 18.09
C ARG A 129 -7.15 11.32 18.78
N VAL A 130 -7.19 11.14 20.09
CA VAL A 130 -6.09 10.55 20.86
C VAL A 130 -5.75 9.14 20.36
N TRP A 131 -6.75 8.28 20.17
CA TRP A 131 -6.52 6.93 19.65
C TRP A 131 -5.99 6.95 18.21
N PHE A 132 -6.52 7.82 17.36
CA PHE A 132 -6.10 7.90 15.96
C PHE A 132 -4.68 8.42 15.81
N GLU A 133 -4.30 9.44 16.58
CA GLU A 133 -2.92 9.91 16.69
C GLU A 133 -1.99 8.82 17.24
N THR A 134 -2.47 8.01 18.18
CA THR A 134 -1.70 6.89 18.75
C THR A 134 -1.43 5.81 17.70
N PHE A 135 -2.47 5.37 16.97
CA PHE A 135 -2.38 4.34 15.92
C PHE A 135 -1.52 4.76 14.74
N THR A 136 -1.66 6.02 14.33
CA THR A 136 -0.89 6.59 13.21
C THR A 136 0.47 7.14 13.64
N ARG A 137 0.87 6.95 14.91
CA ARG A 137 2.12 7.44 15.50
C ARG A 137 2.33 8.95 15.30
N GLY A 138 1.25 9.71 15.37
CA GLY A 138 1.24 11.16 15.21
C GLY A 138 1.29 11.65 13.77
N VAL A 139 1.30 10.75 12.76
CA VAL A 139 1.24 11.14 11.35
C VAL A 139 -0.10 11.78 11.00
N TRP A 140 -1.19 11.38 11.65
CA TRP A 140 -2.51 11.95 11.41
C TRP A 140 -3.18 12.41 12.71
N SER A 141 -3.80 13.59 12.65
CA SER A 141 -4.78 14.06 13.63
C SER A 141 -6.18 13.97 13.04
N LEU A 142 -7.16 13.58 13.85
CA LEU A 142 -8.57 13.61 13.47
C LEU A 142 -9.14 15.02 13.67
N ASP A 143 -9.81 15.59 12.68
CA ASP A 143 -10.41 16.92 12.81
C ASP A 143 -11.72 17.05 12.02
N ILE A 144 -12.48 18.11 12.29
CA ILE A 144 -13.74 18.42 11.59
C ILE A 144 -13.64 19.82 10.99
N ASP A 145 -14.03 19.99 9.72
CA ASP A 145 -14.08 21.31 9.08
C ASP A 145 -15.32 22.13 9.46
N GLU A 146 -15.39 23.37 8.97
CA GLU A 146 -16.51 24.29 9.23
C GLU A 146 -17.85 23.77 8.67
N GLN A 147 -17.80 22.81 7.74
CA GLN A 147 -18.96 22.18 7.12
C GLN A 147 -19.38 20.88 7.82
N GLY A 148 -18.69 20.48 8.89
CA GLY A 148 -18.99 19.25 9.64
C GLY A 148 -18.48 17.97 8.96
N VAL A 149 -17.48 18.07 8.08
CA VAL A 149 -16.82 16.92 7.45
C VAL A 149 -15.68 16.45 8.33
N LEU A 150 -15.74 15.18 8.74
CA LEU A 150 -14.67 14.51 9.46
C LEU A 150 -13.53 14.13 8.50
N GLY A 151 -12.30 14.42 8.88
CA GLY A 151 -11.13 14.09 8.07
C GLY A 151 -9.85 13.93 8.87
N GLY A 152 -8.82 13.41 8.21
CA GLY A 152 -7.46 13.35 8.73
C GLY A 152 -6.68 14.59 8.32
N ARG A 153 -5.89 15.13 9.24
CA ARG A 153 -4.98 16.25 9.00
C ARG A 153 -3.56 15.79 9.30
N LEU A 154 -2.64 16.02 8.36
CA LEU A 154 -1.21 15.82 8.59
C LEU A 154 -0.66 16.96 9.48
N PRO A 155 0.32 16.69 10.36
CA PRO A 155 0.99 17.72 11.13
C PRO A 155 1.51 18.84 10.22
N GLY A 156 1.17 20.09 10.54
CA GLY A 156 1.60 21.28 9.78
C GLY A 156 0.78 21.61 8.52
N GLU A 157 -0.10 20.72 8.06
CA GLU A 157 -1.01 21.03 6.94
C GLU A 157 -2.30 21.71 7.44
N GLN A 158 -2.69 22.82 6.80
CA GLN A 158 -4.03 23.40 7.01
C GLN A 158 -5.13 22.63 6.29
N ARG A 159 -4.77 21.78 5.32
CA ARG A 159 -5.71 20.98 4.56
C ARG A 159 -6.23 19.81 5.40
N LEU A 160 -7.54 19.78 5.60
CA LEU A 160 -8.23 18.58 6.08
C LEU A 160 -8.43 17.63 4.90
N ARG A 161 -7.95 16.39 5.02
CA ARG A 161 -8.19 15.36 4.02
C ARG A 161 -9.43 14.57 4.38
N PRO A 162 -10.48 14.56 3.53
CA PRO A 162 -11.65 13.75 3.77
C PRO A 162 -11.29 12.26 3.72
N LEU A 163 -12.18 11.43 4.26
CA LEU A 163 -11.91 10.01 4.51
C LEU A 163 -11.58 9.22 3.24
N ASP A 164 -12.14 9.61 2.10
CA ASP A 164 -11.89 9.03 0.77
C ASP A 164 -10.48 9.35 0.22
N GLU A 165 -9.82 10.40 0.72
CA GLU A 165 -8.42 10.71 0.41
C GLU A 165 -7.43 10.00 1.32
N LEU A 166 -7.88 9.35 2.40
CA LEU A 166 -7.01 8.58 3.28
C LEU A 166 -6.70 7.20 2.70
N SER A 167 -5.47 6.73 2.93
CA SER A 167 -5.13 5.34 2.61
C SER A 167 -6.09 4.39 3.33
N THR A 168 -6.33 3.26 2.71
CA THR A 168 -7.23 2.24 3.25
C THR A 168 -6.84 1.81 4.68
N GLY A 169 -5.55 1.58 4.94
CA GLY A 169 -5.05 1.27 6.28
C GLY A 169 -5.27 2.41 7.30
N THR A 170 -5.03 3.66 6.88
CA THR A 170 -5.31 4.85 7.71
C THR A 170 -6.80 4.95 8.06
N ARG A 171 -7.70 4.66 7.11
CA ARG A 171 -9.15 4.64 7.36
C ARG A 171 -9.54 3.58 8.39
N MET A 172 -8.96 2.38 8.31
CA MET A 172 -9.23 1.30 9.26
C MET A 172 -8.76 1.67 10.67
N GLN A 173 -7.59 2.30 10.81
CA GLN A 173 -7.10 2.80 12.09
C GLN A 173 -8.05 3.86 12.66
N LEU A 174 -8.54 4.79 11.83
CA LEU A 174 -9.51 5.79 12.27
C LEU A 174 -10.81 5.15 12.77
N LEU A 175 -11.31 4.16 12.04
CA LEU A 175 -12.51 3.44 12.43
C LEU A 175 -12.34 2.75 13.79
N LEU A 176 -11.21 2.07 14.00
CA LEU A 176 -10.87 1.45 15.28
C LEU A 176 -10.82 2.50 16.41
N ALA A 177 -10.21 3.66 16.14
CA ALA A 177 -10.08 4.75 17.10
C ALA A 177 -11.44 5.31 17.54
N ILE A 178 -12.36 5.51 16.59
CA ILE A 178 -13.72 5.95 16.86
C ILE A 178 -14.48 4.90 17.68
N ASN A 179 -14.38 3.62 17.32
CA ASN A 179 -15.05 2.54 18.04
C ASN A 179 -14.54 2.44 19.49
N LEU A 180 -13.24 2.58 19.72
CA LEU A 180 -12.67 2.62 21.07
C LEU A 180 -13.15 3.83 21.86
N ALA A 181 -13.16 5.01 21.25
CA ALA A 181 -13.68 6.20 21.89
C ALA A 181 -15.14 6.02 22.33
N TRP A 182 -15.96 5.36 21.52
CA TRP A 182 -17.34 5.01 21.85
C TRP A 182 -17.46 4.01 23.00
N ILE A 183 -16.61 2.98 23.01
CA ILE A 183 -16.55 1.99 24.09
C ILE A 183 -16.18 2.70 25.39
N GLU A 184 -15.14 3.51 25.38
CA GLU A 184 -14.67 4.27 26.55
C GLU A 184 -15.71 5.30 27.02
N ALA A 185 -16.46 5.92 26.11
CA ALA A 185 -17.55 6.84 26.45
C ALA A 185 -18.66 6.13 27.23
N ARG A 186 -18.96 4.88 26.87
CA ARG A 186 -19.98 4.05 27.54
C ARG A 186 -19.50 3.37 28.81
N GLU A 187 -18.19 3.16 28.94
CA GLU A 187 -17.62 2.55 30.14
C GLU A 187 -17.63 3.50 31.34
N ASP A 188 -17.75 4.83 31.13
CA ASP A 188 -17.92 5.87 32.16
C ASP A 188 -17.15 5.60 33.47
N GLN A 189 -15.82 5.45 33.36
CA GLN A 189 -14.87 5.13 34.44
C GLN A 189 -15.00 3.73 35.09
N GLY A 190 -15.88 2.89 34.55
CA GLY A 190 -15.99 1.47 34.88
C GLY A 190 -14.83 0.61 34.35
N PRO A 191 -14.85 -0.70 34.61
CA PRO A 191 -13.80 -1.61 34.16
C PRO A 191 -13.77 -1.73 32.63
N LYS A 192 -12.56 -1.70 32.06
CA LYS A 192 -12.35 -1.89 30.61
C LYS A 192 -12.77 -3.31 30.21
N LEU A 193 -13.80 -3.43 29.39
CA LEU A 193 -14.28 -4.71 28.91
C LEU A 193 -13.34 -5.29 27.84
N PRO A 194 -13.22 -6.62 27.72
CA PRO A 194 -12.46 -7.23 26.63
C PRO A 194 -13.02 -6.82 25.26
N LEU A 195 -12.13 -6.46 24.34
CA LEU A 195 -12.47 -6.15 22.97
C LEU A 195 -12.41 -7.43 22.14
N PHE A 196 -13.52 -7.79 21.49
CA PHE A 196 -13.59 -8.90 20.55
C PHE A 196 -13.57 -8.39 19.12
N LEU A 197 -12.67 -8.94 18.30
CA LEU A 197 -12.58 -8.66 16.87
C LEU A 197 -12.75 -9.96 16.10
N ASP A 198 -13.75 -10.04 15.22
CA ASP A 198 -14.03 -11.22 14.41
C ASP A 198 -13.57 -10.98 12.97
N GLU A 199 -12.59 -11.75 12.52
CA GLU A 199 -12.02 -11.70 11.17
C GLU A 199 -11.62 -10.29 10.67
N ALA A 200 -11.35 -9.35 11.57
CA ALA A 200 -11.06 -7.96 11.23
C ALA A 200 -9.80 -7.74 10.36
N LEU A 201 -8.99 -8.79 10.12
CA LEU A 201 -7.70 -8.73 9.41
C LEU A 201 -7.63 -9.67 8.18
N THR A 202 -8.68 -10.40 7.81
CA THR A 202 -8.58 -11.59 6.94
C THR A 202 -8.32 -11.33 5.44
N VAL A 203 -8.36 -10.08 4.97
CA VAL A 203 -8.12 -9.71 3.54
C VAL A 203 -7.07 -8.60 3.39
N ALA A 204 -6.38 -8.26 4.47
CA ALA A 204 -5.32 -7.26 4.46
C ALA A 204 -4.06 -7.82 3.79
N ASP A 205 -3.46 -7.08 2.83
CA ASP A 205 -2.04 -7.27 2.53
C ASP A 205 -1.20 -7.11 3.81
N GLU A 206 0.03 -7.64 3.80
CA GLU A 206 0.92 -7.68 4.97
C GLU A 206 1.11 -6.29 5.61
N SER A 207 1.13 -5.22 4.81
CA SER A 207 1.29 -3.85 5.30
C SER A 207 0.09 -3.39 6.12
N ARG A 208 -1.13 -3.72 5.66
CA ARG A 208 -2.38 -3.44 6.39
C ARG A 208 -2.50 -4.27 7.66
N PHE A 209 -2.11 -5.55 7.61
CA PHE A 209 -2.10 -6.40 8.80
C PHE A 209 -1.18 -5.82 9.87
N GLN A 210 0.02 -5.36 9.47
CA GLN A 210 0.98 -4.72 10.37
C GLN A 210 0.41 -3.48 11.06
N GLU A 211 -0.26 -2.60 10.31
CA GLU A 211 -0.82 -1.35 10.85
C GLU A 211 -1.89 -1.60 11.91
N ILE A 212 -2.77 -2.58 11.69
CA ILE A 212 -3.85 -2.90 12.63
C ILE A 212 -3.34 -3.75 13.80
N ALA A 213 -2.47 -4.72 13.57
CA ALA A 213 -1.84 -5.51 14.64
C ALA A 213 -1.15 -4.59 15.65
N ARG A 214 -0.40 -3.59 15.18
CA ARG A 214 0.25 -2.60 16.04
C ARG A 214 -0.74 -1.69 16.77
N ALA A 215 -1.83 -1.29 16.11
CA ALA A 215 -2.90 -0.54 16.77
C ALA A 215 -3.52 -1.36 17.92
N LEU A 216 -3.77 -2.65 17.69
CA LEU A 216 -4.32 -3.56 18.70
C LEU A 216 -3.33 -3.84 19.85
N GLU A 217 -2.03 -3.86 19.58
CA GLU A 217 -1.02 -3.89 20.65
C GLU A 217 -1.07 -2.65 21.53
N GLN A 218 -1.22 -1.45 20.95
CA GLN A 218 -1.37 -0.22 21.72
C GLN A 218 -2.65 -0.23 22.58
N VAL A 219 -3.73 -0.84 22.10
CA VAL A 219 -4.95 -1.06 22.90
C VAL A 219 -4.67 -2.00 24.08
N ALA A 220 -3.93 -3.08 23.84
CA ALA A 220 -3.56 -4.04 24.86
C ALA A 220 -2.61 -3.46 25.92
N GLU A 221 -1.62 -2.68 25.49
CA GLU A 221 -0.69 -1.93 26.36
C GLU A 221 -1.43 -0.92 27.25
N ASN A 222 -2.56 -0.37 26.79
CA ASN A 222 -3.43 0.49 27.58
C ASN A 222 -4.26 -0.30 28.63
N GLY A 223 -4.01 -1.60 28.79
CA GLY A 223 -4.62 -2.46 29.81
C GLY A 223 -5.98 -3.02 29.43
N ARG A 224 -6.38 -2.98 28.15
CA ARG A 224 -7.60 -3.64 27.66
C ARG A 224 -7.26 -5.02 27.11
N GLN A 225 -8.00 -6.05 27.51
CA GLN A 225 -7.84 -7.37 26.90
C GLN A 225 -8.37 -7.34 25.45
N VAL A 226 -7.56 -7.82 24.49
CA VAL A 226 -7.95 -7.94 23.08
C VAL A 226 -8.07 -9.43 22.74
N ILE A 227 -9.20 -9.82 22.16
CA ILE A 227 -9.50 -11.18 21.71
C ILE A 227 -9.79 -11.10 20.21
N TYR A 228 -8.86 -11.63 19.43
CA TYR A 228 -8.97 -11.67 17.98
C TYR A 228 -9.35 -13.10 17.54
N LEU A 229 -10.44 -13.21 16.78
CA LEU A 229 -10.90 -14.45 16.18
C LEU A 229 -10.45 -14.47 14.71
N CYS A 230 -9.67 -15.48 14.35
CA CYS A 230 -9.19 -15.68 12.99
C CYS A 230 -9.40 -17.13 12.54
N ALA A 231 -9.64 -17.30 11.26
CA ALA A 231 -9.68 -18.62 10.62
C ALA A 231 -8.29 -19.09 10.16
N ARG A 232 -7.32 -18.17 10.02
CA ARG A 232 -5.98 -18.44 9.52
C ARG A 232 -5.01 -18.62 10.68
N GLN A 233 -4.37 -19.79 10.74
CA GLN A 233 -3.39 -20.11 11.79
C GLN A 233 -2.10 -19.29 11.66
N GLN A 234 -1.76 -18.87 10.44
CA GLN A 234 -0.57 -18.07 10.11
C GLN A 234 -0.63 -16.65 10.67
N ASP A 235 -1.83 -16.11 10.96
CA ASP A 235 -1.97 -14.74 11.45
C ASP A 235 -1.21 -14.52 12.77
N ALA A 236 -1.12 -15.54 13.62
CA ALA A 236 -0.34 -15.47 14.85
C ALA A 236 1.18 -15.43 14.60
N GLU A 237 1.66 -16.12 13.57
CA GLU A 237 3.07 -16.12 13.15
C GLU A 237 3.41 -14.78 12.48
N THR A 238 2.55 -14.32 11.57
CA THR A 238 2.61 -13.00 10.94
C THR A 238 2.63 -11.89 11.99
N TRP A 239 1.74 -11.94 13.00
CA TRP A 239 1.74 -11.00 14.12
C TRP A 239 3.09 -10.95 14.82
N ARG A 240 3.61 -12.13 15.21
CA ARG A 240 4.91 -12.23 15.87
C ARG A 240 6.05 -11.68 15.02
N HIS A 241 6.04 -11.96 13.72
CA HIS A 241 7.05 -11.47 12.79
C HIS A 241 7.01 -9.95 12.64
N LEU A 242 5.81 -9.37 12.55
CA LEU A 242 5.61 -7.95 12.26
C LEU A 242 5.75 -7.05 13.49
N THR A 243 5.39 -7.54 14.67
CA THR A 243 5.41 -6.75 15.90
C THR A 243 6.54 -7.15 16.85
N GLY A 244 7.10 -8.35 16.70
CA GLY A 244 8.09 -8.91 17.61
C GLY A 244 7.49 -9.54 18.87
N HIS A 245 6.18 -9.41 19.09
CA HIS A 245 5.49 -9.95 20.27
C HIS A 245 4.74 -11.24 19.94
N ALA A 246 4.90 -12.26 20.78
CA ALA A 246 4.13 -13.50 20.65
C ALA A 246 2.75 -13.32 21.29
N VAL A 247 1.70 -13.57 20.50
CA VAL A 247 0.32 -13.59 21.00
C VAL A 247 -0.05 -14.96 21.58
N THR A 248 -1.00 -14.98 22.52
CA THR A 248 -1.53 -16.24 23.03
C THR A 248 -2.53 -16.81 22.04
N VAL A 249 -2.23 -17.97 21.47
CA VAL A 249 -3.10 -18.63 20.48
C VAL A 249 -3.94 -19.71 21.16
N ILE A 250 -5.26 -19.61 21.00
CA ILE A 250 -6.22 -20.63 21.44
C ILE A 250 -6.80 -21.33 20.22
N ASP A 251 -6.28 -22.52 19.92
CA ASP A 251 -6.75 -23.34 18.80
C ASP A 251 -8.07 -24.05 19.17
N LEU A 252 -9.17 -23.48 18.70
CA LEU A 252 -10.52 -24.01 18.95
C LEU A 252 -10.76 -25.36 18.25
N GLY A 253 -10.06 -25.67 17.16
CA GLY A 253 -10.15 -26.95 16.45
C GLY A 253 -9.54 -28.09 17.26
N LYS A 254 -8.34 -27.87 17.80
CA LYS A 254 -7.67 -28.81 18.73
C LYS A 254 -8.48 -29.03 20.00
N LEU A 255 -9.08 -27.97 20.55
CA LEU A 255 -9.93 -28.07 21.73
C LEU A 255 -11.25 -28.82 21.46
N ARG A 256 -11.75 -28.82 20.22
CA ARG A 256 -12.99 -29.49 19.82
C ARG A 256 -12.83 -30.96 19.41
N ARG A 257 -11.61 -31.54 19.39
CA ARG A 257 -11.35 -32.90 18.87
C ARG A 257 -11.93 -33.12 17.45
N LEU A 258 -11.84 -32.12 16.58
CA LEU A 258 -12.19 -32.27 15.17
C LEU A 258 -10.88 -32.34 14.37
N ASP A 259 -10.61 -33.50 13.78
CA ASP A 259 -9.48 -33.75 12.89
C ASP A 259 -9.52 -32.72 11.74
N THR A 260 -8.70 -31.68 11.86
CA THR A 260 -8.60 -30.63 10.83
C THR A 260 -7.38 -30.96 9.96
N PRO A 261 -7.54 -31.13 8.64
CA PRO A 261 -6.41 -31.45 7.78
C PRO A 261 -5.41 -30.31 7.72
N GLU A 262 -4.14 -30.64 7.93
CA GLU A 262 -3.00 -29.72 7.85
C GLU A 262 -2.89 -29.21 6.41
N LEU A 263 -3.21 -27.93 6.18
CA LEU A 263 -3.01 -27.28 4.89
C LEU A 263 -1.50 -27.12 4.65
N PRO A 264 -0.99 -27.37 3.43
CA PRO A 264 0.42 -27.21 3.13
C PRO A 264 0.84 -25.74 3.33
N PRO A 265 2.07 -25.49 3.83
CA PRO A 265 2.58 -24.13 3.99
C PRO A 265 2.63 -23.43 2.63
N LEU A 266 2.10 -22.20 2.59
CA LEU A 266 2.29 -21.30 1.45
C LEU A 266 3.76 -20.91 1.36
N PRO A 267 4.28 -20.64 0.15
CA PRO A 267 5.67 -20.25 -0.04
C PRO A 267 5.99 -18.97 0.74
N ASP A 268 7.12 -18.97 1.46
CA ASP A 268 7.68 -17.83 2.20
C ASP A 268 7.77 -16.59 1.30
N THR A 269 6.80 -15.68 1.43
CA THR A 269 6.97 -14.28 1.01
C THR A 269 7.64 -13.51 2.14
N THR A 270 8.89 -13.84 2.46
CA THR A 270 9.75 -12.99 3.30
C THR A 270 10.11 -11.73 2.52
N ALA A 271 9.23 -10.73 2.51
CA ALA A 271 9.63 -9.37 2.23
C ALA A 271 10.43 -8.88 3.45
N SER A 272 11.70 -8.57 3.24
CA SER A 272 12.64 -8.14 4.29
C SER A 272 12.04 -7.04 5.16
N VAL A 273 11.99 -7.27 6.48
CA VAL A 273 12.03 -6.18 7.46
C VAL A 273 13.17 -5.27 7.02
N ARG A 274 12.89 -3.99 6.76
CA ARG A 274 13.91 -3.01 6.38
C ARG A 274 14.85 -2.82 7.57
N GLN A 275 15.84 -3.70 7.72
CA GLN A 275 16.90 -3.53 8.69
C GLN A 275 17.80 -2.41 8.19
N ILE A 276 17.77 -1.28 8.87
CA ILE A 276 18.65 -0.16 8.52
C ILE A 276 20.06 -0.57 8.94
N PRO A 277 21.02 -0.72 8.00
CA PRO A 277 22.36 -1.16 8.34
C PRO A 277 23.00 -0.15 9.29
N ARG A 278 23.77 -0.63 10.28
CA ARG A 278 24.47 0.26 11.19
C ARG A 278 25.47 1.14 10.42
N PRO A 279 25.50 2.47 10.64
CA PRO A 279 26.38 3.37 9.90
C PRO A 279 27.86 3.11 10.21
N ASP A 280 28.69 3.20 9.17
CA ASP A 280 30.14 3.33 9.29
C ASP A 280 30.48 4.83 9.29
N PRO A 281 31.03 5.39 10.39
CA PRO A 281 31.38 6.81 10.47
C PRO A 281 32.33 7.28 9.37
N ALA A 282 33.14 6.38 8.79
CA ALA A 282 34.04 6.72 7.69
C ALA A 282 33.34 6.83 6.32
N LYS A 283 32.07 6.39 6.21
CA LYS A 283 31.35 6.26 4.94
C LYS A 283 29.89 6.75 5.02
N LEU A 284 29.66 7.85 5.74
CA LEU A 284 28.32 8.40 5.97
C LEU A 284 27.57 8.77 4.69
N ASP A 285 28.24 9.33 3.68
CA ASP A 285 27.58 9.70 2.42
C ASP A 285 27.09 8.48 1.62
N ALA A 286 27.86 7.39 1.64
CA ALA A 286 27.47 6.14 1.00
C ALA A 286 26.32 5.47 1.78
N TRP A 287 26.36 5.55 3.11
CA TRP A 287 25.30 5.07 3.98
C TRP A 287 23.99 5.83 3.77
N ALA A 288 24.04 7.16 3.72
CA ALA A 288 22.88 8.02 3.46
C ALA A 288 22.20 7.69 2.12
N LYS A 289 23.00 7.44 1.07
CA LYS A 289 22.48 6.97 -0.22
C LYS A 289 21.85 5.58 -0.14
N ALA A 290 22.44 4.66 0.62
CA ALA A 290 21.93 3.30 0.76
C ALA A 290 20.57 3.25 1.48
N ILE A 291 20.36 4.13 2.47
CA ILE A 291 19.08 4.22 3.19
C ILE A 291 18.06 5.15 2.51
N GLY A 292 18.48 5.90 1.48
CA GLY A 292 17.62 6.79 0.70
C GLY A 292 17.32 8.14 1.34
N VAL A 293 18.29 8.74 2.04
CA VAL A 293 18.13 10.08 2.65
C VAL A 293 17.82 11.12 1.56
N PRO A 294 16.69 11.84 1.63
CA PRO A 294 16.37 12.86 0.64
C PRO A 294 17.27 14.10 0.81
N PRO A 295 17.62 14.81 -0.27
CA PRO A 295 18.30 16.11 -0.17
C PRO A 295 17.38 17.16 0.45
N ILE A 296 17.97 18.27 0.92
CA ILE A 296 17.19 19.39 1.44
C ILE A 296 16.77 20.28 0.27
N ARG A 297 15.46 20.53 0.17
CA ARG A 297 14.90 21.58 -0.70
C ARG A 297 14.69 22.85 0.12
N ARG A 298 15.05 24.01 -0.42
CA ARG A 298 14.98 25.31 0.30
C ARG A 298 13.60 25.69 0.82
N TRP A 299 12.58 25.30 0.06
CA TRP A 299 11.18 25.56 0.38
C TRP A 299 10.51 24.41 1.13
N SER A 300 11.26 23.39 1.53
CA SER A 300 10.76 22.41 2.50
C SER A 300 10.49 23.08 3.84
N GLU A 301 9.47 22.59 4.53
CA GLU A 301 9.25 22.94 5.93
C GLU A 301 10.35 22.34 6.82
N PRO A 302 10.75 23.02 7.91
CA PRO A 302 11.75 22.54 8.86
C PRO A 302 11.50 21.10 9.33
N GLU A 303 10.23 20.76 9.57
CA GLU A 303 9.76 19.49 10.10
C GLU A 303 10.00 18.32 9.12
N ALA A 304 10.09 18.61 7.82
CA ALA A 304 10.35 17.61 6.79
C ALA A 304 11.83 17.23 6.67
N ILE A 305 12.74 17.95 7.35
CA ILE A 305 14.17 17.68 7.27
C ILE A 305 14.51 16.35 7.94
N HIS A 306 15.17 15.48 7.19
CA HIS A 306 15.64 14.18 7.66
C HIS A 306 16.73 14.34 8.72
N LEU A 307 16.66 13.56 9.80
CA LEU A 307 17.55 13.66 10.95
C LEU A 307 19.03 13.43 10.62
N PHE A 308 19.34 12.75 9.52
CA PHE A 308 20.72 12.62 9.01
C PHE A 308 21.40 13.97 8.85
N HIS A 309 20.71 14.96 8.26
CA HIS A 309 21.25 16.30 8.05
C HIS A 309 21.43 17.08 9.35
N LEU A 310 20.86 16.57 10.43
CA LEU A 310 20.95 17.13 11.76
C LEU A 310 21.90 16.39 12.68
N LEU A 311 22.25 15.14 12.46
CA LEU A 311 22.99 14.32 13.43
C LEU A 311 24.29 13.71 12.87
N ALA A 312 24.61 13.95 11.60
CA ALA A 312 25.82 13.42 10.96
C ALA A 312 27.13 14.20 11.28
N ASP A 313 27.28 14.76 12.49
CA ASP A 313 28.46 15.56 12.87
C ASP A 313 29.45 14.89 13.85
N THR A 314 29.01 13.93 14.65
CA THR A 314 29.88 13.17 15.57
C THR A 314 29.47 11.72 15.64
N ASP A 315 30.39 10.81 15.96
CA ASP A 315 30.11 9.37 16.07
C ASP A 315 28.96 9.07 17.05
N ALA A 316 28.88 9.82 18.16
CA ALA A 316 27.79 9.69 19.14
C ALA A 316 26.43 10.10 18.55
N HIS A 317 26.36 11.18 17.76
CA HIS A 317 25.12 11.60 17.10
C HIS A 317 24.75 10.68 15.94
N VAL A 318 25.72 10.11 15.24
CA VAL A 318 25.50 9.10 14.20
C VAL A 318 24.91 7.82 14.79
N GLU A 319 25.40 7.39 15.96
CA GLU A 319 24.82 6.25 16.67
C GLU A 319 23.39 6.56 17.15
N LEU A 320 23.17 7.77 17.71
CA LEU A 320 21.82 8.23 18.08
C LEU A 320 20.88 8.25 16.87
N LEU A 321 21.34 8.75 15.72
CA LEU A 321 20.57 8.75 14.47
C LEU A 321 20.14 7.33 14.09
N TRP A 322 21.07 6.37 14.13
CA TRP A 322 20.75 4.98 13.80
C TRP A 322 19.72 4.39 14.77
N GLN A 323 19.83 4.66 16.07
CA GLN A 323 18.84 4.24 17.06
C GLN A 323 17.46 4.86 16.79
N MET A 324 17.42 6.16 16.46
CA MET A 324 16.17 6.84 16.12
C MET A 324 15.49 6.24 14.88
N LEU A 325 16.26 5.93 13.83
CA LEU A 325 15.74 5.34 12.60
C LEU A 325 15.34 3.87 12.78
N ASN A 326 16.20 3.06 13.40
CA ASN A 326 16.03 1.61 13.48
C ASN A 326 15.05 1.19 14.59
N ASP A 327 15.17 1.77 15.78
CA ASP A 327 14.43 1.31 16.97
C ASP A 327 13.13 2.11 17.15
N LEU A 328 13.15 3.40 16.82
CA LEU A 328 12.00 4.30 17.00
C LEU A 328 11.24 4.57 15.69
N GLY A 329 11.85 4.35 14.52
CA GLY A 329 11.26 4.68 13.23
C GLY A 329 11.01 6.18 13.06
N ILE A 330 11.90 7.01 13.61
CA ILE A 330 11.85 8.47 13.54
C ILE A 330 12.90 8.94 12.54
N ASP A 331 12.42 9.48 11.43
CA ASP A 331 13.24 9.83 10.27
C ASP A 331 13.42 11.35 10.12
N THR A 332 12.43 12.13 10.57
CA THR A 332 12.39 13.59 10.37
C THR A 332 12.35 14.38 11.67
N LEU A 333 12.70 15.67 11.58
CA LEU A 333 12.62 16.59 12.70
C LEU A 333 11.19 16.67 13.28
N GLY A 334 10.17 16.79 12.43
CA GLY A 334 8.77 16.90 12.89
C GLY A 334 8.29 15.66 13.63
N GLN A 335 8.69 14.46 13.18
CA GLN A 335 8.40 13.22 13.90
C GLN A 335 9.05 13.24 15.28
N ALA A 336 10.32 13.66 15.39
CA ALA A 336 10.99 13.78 16.68
C ALA A 336 10.31 14.79 17.61
N GLU A 337 9.89 15.95 17.08
CA GLU A 337 9.18 16.99 17.83
C GLU A 337 7.84 16.48 18.41
N SER A 338 7.15 15.58 17.71
CA SER A 338 5.91 14.95 18.21
C SER A 338 6.09 14.10 19.47
N PHE A 339 7.33 13.74 19.80
CA PHE A 339 7.69 12.97 21.00
C PHE A 339 8.27 13.81 22.13
N TYR A 340 8.36 15.14 21.98
CA TYR A 340 8.85 16.02 23.05
C TYR A 340 7.95 15.95 24.29
N GLY A 341 8.57 15.85 25.47
CA GLY A 341 7.88 15.68 26.74
C GLY A 341 7.28 14.29 26.99
N LYS A 342 7.50 13.31 26.10
CA LYS A 342 7.10 11.91 26.28
C LYS A 342 8.30 11.09 26.77
N GLU A 343 8.05 10.04 27.56
CA GLU A 343 9.11 9.16 28.13
C GLU A 343 9.96 8.42 27.08
N ARG A 344 9.52 8.44 25.81
CA ARG A 344 10.16 7.73 24.70
C ARG A 344 11.43 8.41 24.17
N LEU A 345 11.64 9.69 24.48
CA LEU A 345 12.88 10.41 24.17
C LEU A 345 13.59 10.82 25.46
N ALA A 346 14.90 10.56 25.55
CA ALA A 346 15.69 11.02 26.69
C ALA A 346 15.76 12.57 26.73
N PRO A 347 15.73 13.20 27.91
CA PRO A 347 15.69 14.67 28.02
C PRO A 347 16.85 15.40 27.32
N ASP A 348 18.04 14.80 27.33
CA ASP A 348 19.24 15.32 26.67
C ASP A 348 19.16 15.25 25.13
N VAL A 349 18.55 14.17 24.60
CA VAL A 349 18.26 14.03 23.17
C VAL A 349 17.23 15.06 22.72
N GLN A 350 16.18 15.26 23.52
CA GLN A 350 15.17 16.29 23.26
C GLN A 350 15.82 17.68 23.21
N GLU A 351 16.60 18.03 24.22
CA GLU A 351 17.27 19.33 24.27
C GLU A 351 18.22 19.55 23.07
N LEU A 352 18.93 18.49 22.64
CA LEU A 352 19.78 18.53 21.45
C LEU A 352 18.97 18.83 20.19
N LEU A 353 17.87 18.11 19.96
CA LEU A 353 17.04 18.25 18.76
C LEU A 353 16.28 19.58 18.74
N GLU A 354 15.81 20.07 19.89
CA GLU A 354 15.20 21.41 20.00
C GLU A 354 16.19 22.52 19.59
N ARG A 355 17.45 22.43 20.06
CA ARG A 355 18.49 23.40 19.68
C ARG A 355 18.80 23.31 18.18
N ARG A 356 18.92 22.10 17.62
CA ARG A 356 19.20 21.91 16.18
C ARG A 356 18.02 22.32 15.29
N GLY A 357 16.79 22.07 15.73
CA GLY A 357 15.59 22.52 15.04
C GLY A 357 15.48 24.04 14.98
N ARG A 358 15.90 24.75 16.03
CA ARG A 358 16.01 26.22 16.01
C ARG A 358 17.03 26.71 14.97
N ILE A 359 18.20 26.07 14.89
CA ILE A 359 19.22 26.39 13.88
C ILE A 359 18.69 26.16 12.46
N VAL A 360 18.04 25.03 12.22
CA VAL A 360 17.44 24.69 10.91
C VAL A 360 16.44 25.76 10.46
N ARG A 361 15.57 26.20 11.36
CA ARG A 361 14.56 27.24 11.05
C ARG A 361 15.22 28.56 10.68
N ALA A 362 16.22 29.00 11.44
CA ALA A 362 16.98 30.20 11.15
C ALA A 362 17.75 30.07 9.81
N TRP A 363 18.35 28.92 9.56
CA TRP A 363 19.09 28.66 8.33
C TRP A 363 18.18 28.60 7.10
N LEU A 364 17.02 27.92 7.16
CA LEU A 364 16.07 27.86 6.06
C LEU A 364 15.56 29.26 5.69
N ASN A 365 15.29 30.11 6.69
CA ASN A 365 14.91 31.50 6.43
C ASN A 365 16.02 32.26 5.69
N ALA A 366 17.28 32.11 6.12
CA ALA A 366 18.43 32.70 5.43
C ALA A 366 18.65 32.10 4.02
N ALA A 367 18.38 30.79 3.84
CA ALA A 367 18.52 30.08 2.57
C ALA A 367 17.43 30.42 1.54
N ARG A 368 16.32 31.03 1.97
CA ARG A 368 15.23 31.51 1.10
C ARG A 368 15.48 32.94 0.59
N VAL A 369 16.34 33.72 1.24
CA VAL A 369 16.63 35.12 0.83
C VAL A 369 17.19 35.16 -0.59
N GLY A 370 16.59 36.00 -1.44
CA GLY A 370 16.97 36.12 -2.84
C GLY A 370 16.46 35.00 -3.75
N HIS A 371 15.61 34.09 -3.25
CA HIS A 371 14.91 33.08 -4.04
C HIS A 371 13.39 33.33 -4.01
N GLY A 372 12.72 33.08 -5.13
CA GLY A 372 11.25 33.05 -5.20
C GLY A 372 10.69 31.68 -4.77
N ARG A 373 9.44 31.66 -4.32
CA ARG A 373 8.71 30.41 -4.05
C ARG A 373 8.54 29.59 -5.33
N PRO A 374 8.65 28.26 -5.27
CA PRO A 374 8.44 27.41 -6.42
C PRO A 374 6.99 27.55 -6.91
N VAL A 375 6.84 27.66 -8.22
CA VAL A 375 5.55 27.77 -8.90
C VAL A 375 4.95 26.37 -9.03
N ASP A 376 3.75 26.19 -8.48
CA ASP A 376 2.96 24.98 -8.69
C ASP A 376 2.38 24.96 -10.12
N PRO A 377 2.62 23.92 -10.93
CA PRO A 377 1.99 23.75 -12.23
C PRO A 377 0.45 23.87 -12.23
N ALA A 378 -0.22 23.50 -11.13
CA ALA A 378 -1.66 23.69 -11.00
C ALA A 378 -2.04 25.17 -10.84
N ALA A 379 -1.27 25.93 -10.05
CA ALA A 379 -1.46 27.37 -9.88
C ALA A 379 -1.20 28.13 -11.19
N LEU A 380 -0.16 27.73 -11.94
CA LEU A 380 0.12 28.32 -13.25
C LEU A 380 -1.01 28.07 -14.26
N ARG A 381 -1.62 26.87 -14.26
CA ARG A 381 -2.79 26.56 -15.10
C ARG A 381 -3.99 27.44 -14.74
N ALA A 382 -4.24 27.63 -13.44
CA ALA A 382 -5.34 28.46 -12.97
C ALA A 382 -5.15 29.96 -13.28
N ALA A 383 -3.92 30.41 -13.46
CA ALA A 383 -3.60 31.81 -13.77
C ALA A 383 -3.94 32.23 -15.22
N GLU A 384 -4.18 31.27 -16.12
CA GLU A 384 -4.54 31.51 -17.54
C GLU A 384 -3.61 32.52 -18.26
N ILE A 385 -2.33 32.49 -17.90
CA ILE A 385 -1.29 33.36 -18.51
C ILE A 385 -0.89 32.80 -19.88
N PHE A 386 -0.66 31.48 -19.92
CA PHE A 386 -0.34 30.74 -21.14
C PHE A 386 -1.59 30.18 -21.81
N SER A 387 -1.58 30.11 -23.14
CA SER A 387 -2.63 29.41 -23.87
C SER A 387 -2.55 27.89 -23.68
N PRO A 388 -3.62 27.13 -23.95
CA PRO A 388 -3.61 25.66 -23.85
C PRO A 388 -2.53 24.98 -24.69
N THR A 389 -2.01 25.67 -25.72
CA THR A 389 -0.92 25.16 -26.57
C THR A 389 0.44 25.19 -25.88
N TYR A 390 0.68 26.17 -25.01
CA TYR A 390 2.00 26.43 -24.41
C TYR A 390 2.05 26.19 -22.90
N ILE A 391 0.91 26.02 -22.24
CA ILE A 391 0.85 25.77 -20.80
C ILE A 391 1.57 24.47 -20.40
N GLU A 392 1.50 23.42 -21.22
CA GLU A 392 2.20 22.16 -20.95
C GLU A 392 3.72 22.29 -21.14
N GLU A 393 4.17 23.11 -22.08
CA GLU A 393 5.60 23.46 -22.23
C GLU A 393 6.09 24.27 -21.02
N ALA A 394 5.30 25.24 -20.55
CA ALA A 394 5.60 25.99 -19.33
C ALA A 394 5.63 25.10 -18.07
N CYS A 395 4.68 24.16 -17.94
CA CYS A 395 4.68 23.20 -16.84
C CYS A 395 5.88 22.25 -16.91
N ALA A 396 6.32 21.86 -18.11
CA ALA A 396 7.52 21.03 -18.28
C ALA A 396 8.78 21.78 -17.82
N ILE A 397 8.95 23.05 -18.20
CA ILE A 397 10.07 23.89 -17.73
C ILE A 397 10.06 23.98 -16.20
N LEU A 398 8.90 24.19 -15.58
CA LEU A 398 8.79 24.19 -14.12
C LEU A 398 9.12 22.82 -13.52
N GLN A 399 8.66 21.71 -14.10
CA GLN A 399 8.98 20.37 -13.59
C GLN A 399 10.47 20.04 -13.68
N GLU A 400 11.12 20.44 -14.77
CA GLU A 400 12.56 20.23 -14.99
C GLU A 400 13.42 21.12 -14.08
N ASN A 401 12.90 22.28 -13.67
CA ASN A 401 13.60 23.27 -12.84
C ASN A 401 12.95 23.47 -11.45
N GLU A 402 12.30 22.42 -10.92
CA GLU A 402 11.70 22.39 -9.57
C GLU A 402 10.79 23.59 -9.20
N GLY A 403 10.13 24.19 -10.19
CA GLY A 403 9.20 25.30 -10.02
C GLY A 403 9.85 26.68 -10.08
N ASP A 404 11.09 26.83 -10.58
CA ASP A 404 11.75 28.14 -10.66
C ASP A 404 11.01 29.12 -11.61
N GLY A 405 10.32 30.09 -11.02
CA GLY A 405 9.60 31.14 -11.74
C GLY A 405 10.50 32.11 -12.50
N THR A 406 11.74 32.31 -12.03
CA THR A 406 12.73 33.18 -12.69
C THR A 406 13.21 32.55 -14.00
N LEU A 407 13.49 31.24 -13.98
CA LEU A 407 13.86 30.49 -15.18
C LEU A 407 12.70 30.41 -16.17
N LEU A 408 11.47 30.19 -15.70
CA LEU A 408 10.29 30.23 -16.57
C LEU A 408 10.13 31.62 -17.22
N LEU A 409 10.32 32.70 -16.47
CA LEU A 409 10.25 34.07 -17.00
C LEU A 409 11.35 34.33 -18.04
N ALA A 410 12.59 33.92 -17.76
CA ALA A 410 13.71 34.03 -18.70
C ALA A 410 13.47 33.21 -19.99
N ALA A 411 12.94 31.99 -19.88
CA ALA A 411 12.54 31.17 -21.02
C ALA A 411 11.41 31.84 -21.83
N THR A 412 10.45 32.44 -21.13
CA THR A 412 9.36 33.19 -21.74
C THR A 412 9.85 34.46 -22.43
N ARG A 413 10.96 35.09 -22.00
CA ARG A 413 11.62 36.22 -22.68
C ARG A 413 12.59 35.80 -23.78
N GLY A 414 13.10 34.57 -23.74
CA GLY A 414 14.05 34.02 -24.72
C GLY A 414 15.49 34.32 -24.38
N GLU A 415 15.74 34.50 -23.10
CA GLU A 415 17.07 34.73 -22.53
C GLU A 415 17.79 33.40 -22.25
N THR A 416 17.10 32.27 -22.40
CA THR A 416 17.64 30.91 -22.28
C THR A 416 18.29 30.43 -23.58
N ALA A 417 19.30 29.56 -23.47
CA ALA A 417 19.93 28.92 -24.63
C ALA A 417 18.98 27.98 -25.39
N GLU A 418 17.99 27.44 -24.68
CA GLU A 418 16.95 26.57 -25.23
C GLU A 418 15.85 27.39 -25.89
N ARG A 419 15.39 26.89 -27.04
CA ARG A 419 14.47 27.56 -27.97
C ARG A 419 13.00 27.37 -27.57
N HIS A 420 12.69 27.64 -26.31
CA HIS A 420 11.33 27.59 -25.80
C HIS A 420 10.48 28.73 -26.34
N PHE A 421 9.20 28.45 -26.60
CA PHE A 421 8.21 29.44 -27.02
C PHE A 421 8.55 30.23 -28.31
N GLU A 422 9.45 29.75 -29.19
CA GLU A 422 9.88 30.47 -30.42
C GLU A 422 8.73 30.87 -31.35
N ARG A 423 7.63 30.11 -31.36
CA ARG A 423 6.46 30.33 -32.22
C ARG A 423 5.31 31.05 -31.49
N MET A 424 5.52 31.45 -30.25
CA MET A 424 4.52 32.14 -29.43
C MET A 424 4.36 33.59 -29.89
N ARG A 425 3.13 33.98 -30.26
CA ARG A 425 2.79 35.38 -30.57
C ARG A 425 2.58 36.16 -29.27
N HIS A 426 2.83 37.47 -29.29
CA HIS A 426 2.69 38.36 -28.12
C HIS A 426 3.54 37.95 -26.92
N ARG A 427 4.74 37.46 -27.21
CA ARG A 427 5.69 36.97 -26.19
C ARG A 427 5.94 37.98 -25.08
N ASP A 428 6.21 39.24 -25.45
CA ASP A 428 6.54 40.30 -24.47
C ASP A 428 5.35 40.60 -23.55
N GLU A 429 4.14 40.67 -24.09
CA GLU A 429 2.91 40.88 -23.30
C GLU A 429 2.62 39.70 -22.35
N ILE A 430 2.90 38.46 -22.78
CA ILE A 430 2.75 37.27 -21.94
C ILE A 430 3.83 37.26 -20.84
N ALA A 431 5.07 37.66 -21.17
CA ALA A 431 6.16 37.76 -20.21
C ALA A 431 5.88 38.82 -19.13
N GLU A 432 5.34 39.99 -19.50
CA GLU A 432 4.92 41.02 -18.53
C GLU A 432 3.81 40.51 -17.61
N ARG A 433 2.77 39.88 -18.16
CA ARG A 433 1.70 39.28 -17.36
C ARG A 433 2.21 38.17 -16.43
N LEU A 434 3.18 37.38 -16.89
CA LEU A 434 3.82 36.35 -16.10
C LEU A 434 4.63 36.96 -14.96
N GLU A 435 5.44 37.98 -15.25
CA GLU A 435 6.25 38.69 -14.25
C GLU A 435 5.38 39.31 -13.15
N ASP A 436 4.30 40.00 -13.53
CA ASP A 436 3.35 40.59 -12.58
C ASP A 436 2.73 39.51 -11.68
N TRP A 437 2.32 38.38 -12.26
CA TRP A 437 1.73 37.28 -11.50
C TRP A 437 2.75 36.61 -10.58
N LEU A 438 3.97 36.36 -11.07
CA LEU A 438 5.02 35.75 -10.26
C LEU A 438 5.42 36.68 -9.11
N ALA A 439 5.53 37.99 -9.34
CA ALA A 439 5.81 38.98 -8.30
C ALA A 439 4.69 39.04 -7.25
N ALA A 440 3.43 39.07 -7.70
CA ALA A 440 2.27 39.14 -6.81
C ALA A 440 2.11 37.91 -5.90
N ASN A 441 2.63 36.75 -6.31
CA ASN A 441 2.53 35.48 -5.57
C ASN A 441 3.87 35.05 -4.93
N GLU A 442 4.84 35.97 -4.77
CA GLU A 442 6.16 35.71 -4.16
C GLU A 442 6.99 34.63 -4.87
N HIS A 443 6.75 34.41 -6.17
CA HIS A 443 7.51 33.47 -7.00
C HIS A 443 8.78 34.06 -7.62
N LEU A 444 8.98 35.38 -7.46
CA LEU A 444 10.24 36.06 -7.78
C LEU A 444 10.97 36.49 -6.50
N PRO A 445 12.30 36.68 -6.55
CA PRO A 445 13.05 37.25 -5.44
C PRO A 445 12.49 38.61 -5.01
N GLY A 446 12.53 38.91 -3.72
CA GLY A 446 12.13 40.21 -3.20
C GLY A 446 12.96 41.34 -3.82
N ILE A 447 12.33 42.49 -4.08
CA ILE A 447 13.01 43.65 -4.68
C ILE A 447 14.17 44.10 -3.78
N GLY A 448 15.41 43.97 -4.28
CA GLY A 448 16.63 44.34 -3.56
C GLY A 448 17.23 43.24 -2.70
N GLU A 449 16.62 42.05 -2.65
CA GLU A 449 17.22 40.87 -2.03
C GLU A 449 18.21 40.21 -2.99
N GLN A 450 19.46 40.10 -2.55
CA GLN A 450 20.49 39.37 -3.29
C GLN A 450 20.69 37.99 -2.66
N LEU A 451 21.04 37.03 -3.52
CA LEU A 451 21.44 35.69 -3.10
C LEU A 451 22.57 35.79 -2.07
N LEU A 452 22.28 35.36 -0.85
CA LEU A 452 23.27 35.32 0.20
C LEU A 452 24.32 34.25 -0.11
N SER A 453 25.60 34.60 0.00
CA SER A 453 26.68 33.62 -0.02
C SER A 453 26.59 32.67 1.19
N VAL A 454 27.30 31.55 1.14
CA VAL A 454 27.36 30.57 2.25
C VAL A 454 27.78 31.26 3.57
N GLU A 455 28.73 32.19 3.51
CA GLU A 455 29.19 32.92 4.70
C GLU A 455 28.12 33.90 5.19
N GLU A 456 27.44 34.63 4.29
CA GLU A 456 26.36 35.54 4.68
C GLU A 456 25.15 34.81 5.28
N ARG A 457 24.79 33.64 4.73
CA ARG A 457 23.76 32.77 5.32
C ARG A 457 24.14 32.28 6.71
N LEU A 458 25.41 31.91 6.90
CA LEU A 458 25.91 31.52 8.22
C LEU A 458 25.80 32.69 9.22
N GLN A 459 26.22 33.90 8.84
CA GLN A 459 26.12 35.07 9.71
C GLN A 459 24.67 35.42 10.03
N ALA A 460 23.77 35.37 9.05
CA ALA A 460 22.34 35.55 9.26
C ALA A 460 21.77 34.49 10.22
N THR A 461 22.12 33.22 10.03
CA THR A 461 21.68 32.12 10.91
C THR A 461 22.17 32.33 12.35
N ILE A 462 23.43 32.75 12.54
CA ILE A 462 23.97 33.04 13.88
C ILE A 462 23.22 34.20 14.54
N ARG A 463 22.90 35.25 13.78
CA ARG A 463 22.15 36.41 14.28
C ARG A 463 20.73 36.05 14.70
N ASP A 464 20.07 35.19 13.92
CA ASP A 464 18.65 34.87 14.09
C ASP A 464 18.43 33.65 15.02
N THR A 465 19.50 32.96 15.41
CA THR A 465 19.48 31.89 16.42
C THR A 465 19.57 32.50 17.84
N PRO A 466 18.80 32.01 18.83
CA PRO A 466 18.86 32.56 20.18
C PRO A 466 20.23 32.38 20.86
N ALA A 467 20.59 33.32 21.73
CA ALA A 467 21.93 33.43 22.34
C ALA A 467 22.33 32.28 23.29
N ASP A 468 21.41 31.37 23.64
CA ASP A 468 21.67 30.17 24.43
C ASP A 468 22.38 29.06 23.64
N ILE A 469 22.49 29.22 22.32
CA ILE A 469 23.20 28.31 21.42
C ILE A 469 24.56 28.94 21.02
N PRO A 470 25.69 28.33 21.42
CA PRO A 470 27.01 28.82 21.04
C PRO A 470 27.21 28.87 19.52
N PRO A 471 27.83 29.93 18.95
CA PRO A 471 28.04 30.07 17.51
C PRO A 471 28.81 28.91 16.86
N GLU A 472 29.70 28.24 17.61
CA GLU A 472 30.41 27.06 17.12
C GLU A 472 29.47 25.88 16.83
N LYS A 473 28.42 25.70 17.64
CA LYS A 473 27.39 24.68 17.41
C LYS A 473 26.54 25.03 16.19
N VAL A 474 26.19 26.31 16.01
CA VAL A 474 25.47 26.81 14.83
C VAL A 474 26.28 26.52 13.56
N ARG A 475 27.57 26.89 13.53
CA ARG A 475 28.47 26.62 12.40
C ARG A 475 28.51 25.14 12.01
N ARG A 476 28.54 24.25 12.99
CA ARG A 476 28.62 22.81 12.75
C ARG A 476 27.37 22.27 12.06
N VAL A 477 26.19 22.69 12.50
CA VAL A 477 24.91 22.28 11.91
C VAL A 477 24.74 22.91 10.53
N VAL A 478 25.02 24.21 10.38
CA VAL A 478 24.97 24.89 9.07
C VAL A 478 25.89 24.21 8.06
N ALA A 479 27.09 23.78 8.45
CA ALA A 479 27.99 23.06 7.55
C ALA A 479 27.42 21.71 7.06
N LEU A 480 26.56 21.04 7.85
CA LEU A 480 25.84 19.85 7.38
C LEU A 480 24.73 20.22 6.40
N LEU A 481 23.93 21.25 6.73
CA LEU A 481 22.81 21.71 5.91
C LEU A 481 23.28 22.22 4.53
N GLU A 482 24.38 22.97 4.48
CA GLU A 482 25.00 23.48 3.26
C GLU A 482 25.58 22.38 2.36
N ARG A 483 25.91 21.21 2.90
CA ARG A 483 26.30 20.04 2.10
C ARG A 483 25.11 19.28 1.53
N ALA A 484 23.96 19.39 2.18
CA ALA A 484 22.75 18.65 1.89
C ALA A 484 21.75 19.42 1.01
N ILE A 485 21.86 20.75 0.97
CA ILE A 485 21.08 21.60 0.07
C ILE A 485 21.48 21.30 -1.38
N GLN A 486 20.49 21.08 -2.25
CA GLN A 486 20.75 20.77 -3.65
C GLN A 486 21.45 21.94 -4.38
N PRO A 487 22.59 21.68 -5.05
CA PRO A 487 23.23 22.68 -5.90
C PRO A 487 22.41 22.83 -7.19
N GLY A 488 21.86 24.02 -7.43
CA GLY A 488 21.12 24.33 -8.66
C GLY A 488 19.84 25.14 -8.50
N GLN A 489 19.25 25.23 -7.30
CA GLN A 489 18.19 26.22 -7.04
C GLN A 489 18.75 27.63 -6.82
#